data_AF-A0A7V5S6B8-F1
#
_entry.id   AF-A0A7V5S6B8-F1
#
_cell.length_a   1.000
_cell.length_b   1.000
_cell.length_c   1.000
_cell.angle_alpha   90.00
_cell.angle_beta   90.00
_cell.angle_gamma   90.00
#
_symmetry.space_group_name_H-M   'P 1'
#
loop_
_entity.id
_entity.type
_entity.pdbx_description
1 polymer ?
#
loop_
_entity_poly.entity_id
_entity_poly.type
_entity_poly.pdbx_seq_one_letter_code
_entity_poly.pdbx_strand_id
1 'polypeptide(L)' 'MTKALYPGSFDPITYGHIDIIRRAKKIFDELIVAVMRNPN' A
#
# COMPACT_ATOMS: atom_id res chain seq x y z
N MET A 1 6.75 17.16 -5.31
CA MET A 1 6.32 15.77 -5.56
C MET A 1 6.39 15.02 -4.25
N THR A 2 5.25 14.68 -3.66
CA THR A 2 5.17 13.99 -2.37
C THR A 2 4.96 12.49 -2.61
N LYS A 3 5.84 11.67 -2.04
CA LYS A 3 5.79 10.21 -2.14
C LYS A 3 5.39 9.58 -0.82
N ALA A 4 4.63 8.49 -0.87
CA ALA A 4 4.25 7.69 0.29
C ALA A 4 4.60 6.21 0.10
N LEU A 5 4.90 5.53 1.22
CA LEU A 5 5.17 4.10 1.27
C LEU A 5 4.13 3.41 2.15
N TYR A 6 3.50 2.36 1.65
CA TYR A 6 2.58 1.50 2.39
C TYR A 6 3.09 0.05 2.37
N PRO A 7 3.90 -0.35 3.36
CA PRO A 7 4.43 -1.72 3.44
C PRO A 7 3.44 -2.66 4.14
N GLY A 8 3.45 -3.94 3.74
CA GLY A 8 2.66 -4.97 4.40
C GLY A 8 2.79 -6.33 3.73
N SER A 9 2.39 -7.40 4.42
CA SER A 9 2.32 -8.75 3.84
C SER A 9 1.22 -8.85 2.78
N PHE A 10 0.07 -8.21 3.02
CA PHE A 10 -1.11 -8.25 2.13
C PHE A 10 -1.54 -9.69 1.73
N ASP A 11 -1.31 -10.66 2.61
CA ASP A 11 -1.66 -12.07 2.43
C ASP A 11 -2.70 -12.51 3.48
N PRO A 12 -4.02 -12.47 3.18
CA PRO A 12 -4.62 -11.97 1.94
C PRO A 12 -4.84 -10.44 1.95
N ILE A 13 -5.01 -9.87 0.77
CA ILE A 13 -5.46 -8.49 0.63
C ILE A 13 -6.94 -8.38 1.02
N THR A 14 -7.32 -7.28 1.70
CA THR A 14 -8.69 -7.03 2.16
C THR A 14 -9.25 -5.75 1.55
N TYR A 15 -10.58 -5.57 1.58
CA TYR A 15 -11.19 -4.30 1.17
C TYR A 15 -10.71 -3.10 2.01
N GLY A 16 -10.30 -3.33 3.26
CA GLY A 16 -9.68 -2.30 4.09
C GLY A 16 -8.34 -1.82 3.54
N HIS A 17 -7.48 -2.74 3.08
CA HIS A 17 -6.21 -2.37 2.42
C HIS A 17 -6.46 -1.55 1.15
N ILE A 18 -7.44 -1.97 0.34
CA ILE A 18 -7.80 -1.28 -0.91
C ILE A 18 -8.34 0.12 -0.62
N ASP A 19 -9.17 0.28 0.41
CA ASP A 19 -9.68 1.59 0.83
C ASP A 19 -8.55 2.55 1.23
N ILE A 20 -7.59 2.08 2.02
CA ILE A 20 -6.40 2.86 2.40
C ILE A 20 -5.61 3.27 1.16
N ILE A 21 -5.35 2.35 0.22
CA ILE A 21 -4.64 2.64 -1.04
C ILE A 21 -5.37 3.72 -1.84
N ARG A 22 -6.70 3.62 -1.97
CA ARG A 22 -7.53 4.60 -2.69
C ARG A 22 -7.50 5.98 -2.06
N ARG A 23 -7.51 6.07 -0.72
CA ARG A 23 -7.42 7.35 0.00
C ARG A 23 -6.02 7.95 -0.13
N ALA A 24 -4.98 7.15 0.06
CA ALA A 24 -3.59 7.62 -0.02
C ALA A 24 -3.24 8.13 -1.43
N LYS A 25 -3.71 7.46 -2.50
CA LYS A 25 -3.53 7.91 -3.89
C LYS A 25 -4.13 9.30 -4.19
N LYS A 26 -5.09 9.78 -3.38
CA LYS A 26 -5.67 11.13 -3.53
C LYS A 26 -4.89 12.21 -2.78
N ILE A 27 -3.99 11.82 -1.87
CA ILE A 27 -3.25 12.71 -0.98
C ILE A 27 -1.80 12.90 -1.47
N PHE A 28 -1.22 11.85 -2.05
CA PHE A 28 0.16 11.81 -2.50
C PHE A 28 0.26 11.72 -4.01
N ASP A 29 1.29 12.34 -4.58
CA ASP A 29 1.57 12.27 -6.02
C ASP A 29 1.98 10.85 -6.43
N GLU A 30 2.65 10.12 -5.55
CA GLU A 30 3.08 8.74 -5.76
C GLU A 30 2.90 7.90 -4.49
N LEU A 31 2.30 6.72 -4.64
CA LEU A 31 2.12 5.74 -3.57
C LEU A 31 2.77 4.42 -3.97
N ILE A 32 3.76 3.98 -3.18
CA ILE A 32 4.44 2.71 -3.34
C ILE A 32 3.83 1.72 -2.34
N VAL A 33 3.25 0.62 -2.82
CA VAL A 33 2.74 -0.47 -1.98
C VAL A 33 3.80 -1.57 -1.95
N ALA A 34 4.52 -1.69 -0.83
CA ALA A 34 5.62 -2.64 -0.68
C ALA A 34 5.10 -3.96 -0.11
N VAL A 35 4.88 -4.94 -0.98
CA VAL A 35 4.41 -6.28 -0.60
C VAL A 35 5.58 -7.09 -0.05
N MET A 36 5.51 -7.42 1.24
CA MET A 36 6.52 -8.22 1.91
C MET A 36 6.37 -9.68 1.51
N ARG A 37 7.45 -10.27 1.01
CA ARG A 37 7.57 -11.72 0.84
C ARG A 37 8.47 -12.24 1.94
N ASN A 38 8.03 -13.26 2.68
CA ASN A 38 8.88 -14.02 3.58
C ASN A 38 9.33 -15.31 2.87
N PRO A 39 10.49 -15.32 2.19
CA PRO A 39 11.03 -16.52 1.60
C PRO A 39 11.62 -17.41 2.71
N ASN A 40 10.81 -18.32 3.22
CA ASN A 40 11.31 -19.55 3.83
C ASN A 40 11.42 -20.62 2.75
#